data_AF-A0A3D5SK51-F1
#
_entry.id   AF-A0A3D5SK51-F1
#
_cell.length_a   1.000
_cell.length_b   1.000
_cell.length_c   1.000
_cell.angle_alpha   90.00
_cell.angle_beta   90.00
_cell.angle_gamma   90.00
#
_symmetry.space_group_name_H-M   'P 1'
#
loop_
_entity.id
_entity.type
_entity.pdbx_description
1 polymer ?
#
loop_
_entity_poly.entity_id
_entity_poly.type
_entity_poly.pdbx_seq_one_letter_code
_entity_poly.pdbx_strand_id
1 'polypeptide(L)'
;MSNIDAAASQQAFILANQMEAIRKSIDSAPDDVSGYSSLSTSYNRFLDRAKKLFESDPAFKDSISHLITLPTDMSDDIIEHFGRLRADSAVLQASVFSFFDFYSPQEKKNQIGFNQGQH
;
A
#
# COMPACT_ATOMS: atom_id res chain seq x y z
N MET A 1 -17.36 16.21 -12.41
CA MET A 1 -16.41 15.59 -11.47
C MET A 1 -17.17 14.55 -10.66
N SER A 2 -16.79 13.29 -10.80
CA SER A 2 -17.50 12.16 -10.20
C SER A 2 -17.34 12.16 -8.68
N ASN A 3 -18.43 11.89 -7.95
CA ASN A 3 -18.46 11.50 -6.53
C ASN A 3 -17.75 10.14 -6.32
N ILE A 4 -16.50 10.00 -6.77
CA ILE A 4 -15.56 9.00 -6.24
C ILE A 4 -14.96 9.64 -4.96
N ASP A 5 -15.82 10.26 -4.17
CA ASP A 5 -16.39 9.75 -2.92
C ASP A 5 -15.38 9.98 -1.80
N ALA A 6 -15.72 10.95 -0.97
CA ALA A 6 -15.00 11.32 0.24
C ALA A 6 -14.55 10.10 1.07
N ALA A 7 -15.34 9.01 1.02
CA ALA A 7 -15.04 7.73 1.66
C ALA A 7 -13.85 6.99 1.01
N ALA A 8 -13.77 6.92 -0.31
CA ALA A 8 -12.66 6.26 -1.02
C ALA A 8 -11.33 6.97 -0.74
N SER A 9 -11.34 8.31 -0.77
CA SER A 9 -10.18 9.13 -0.37
C SER A 9 -9.76 8.89 1.08
N GLN A 10 -10.71 8.82 2.01
CA GLN A 10 -10.40 8.54 3.41
C GLN A 10 -9.85 7.11 3.62
N GLN A 11 -10.41 6.13 2.91
CA GLN A 11 -9.91 4.76 2.92
C GLN A 11 -8.49 4.68 2.36
N ALA A 12 -8.20 5.40 1.27
CA ALA A 12 -6.87 5.52 0.69
C ALA A 12 -5.86 6.09 1.70
N PHE A 13 -6.23 7.15 2.42
CA PHE A 13 -5.36 7.74 3.45
C PHE A 13 -5.08 6.77 4.61
N ILE A 14 -6.10 6.09 5.13
CA ILE A 14 -5.93 5.11 6.20
C ILE A 14 -5.03 3.98 5.72
N LEU A 15 -5.25 3.48 4.51
CA LEU A 15 -4.45 2.42 3.92
C LEU A 15 -3.00 2.87 3.71
N ALA A 16 -2.76 4.07 3.20
CA ALA A 16 -1.42 4.64 3.00
C ALA A 16 -0.62 4.72 4.30
N ASN A 17 -1.24 5.21 5.39
CA ASN A 17 -0.59 5.28 6.70
C ASN A 17 -0.29 3.90 7.29
N GLN A 18 -1.25 2.96 7.18
CA GLN A 18 -1.05 1.58 7.64
C GLN A 18 0.10 0.91 6.88
N MET A 19 0.17 1.15 5.57
CA MET A 19 1.24 0.66 4.72
C MET A 19 2.61 1.27 5.06
N GLU A 20 2.66 2.55 5.40
CA GLU A 20 3.91 3.19 5.81
C GLU A 20 4.51 2.53 7.05
N ALA A 21 3.68 2.21 8.06
CA ALA A 21 4.14 1.52 9.26
C ALA A 21 4.76 0.16 8.93
N ILE A 22 4.11 -0.63 8.07
CA ILE A 22 4.61 -1.96 7.67
C ILE A 22 5.88 -1.84 6.83
N ARG A 23 5.94 -0.87 5.93
CA ARG A 23 7.14 -0.65 5.13
C ARG A 23 8.33 -0.27 6.01
N LYS A 24 8.14 0.61 6.99
CA LYS A 24 9.17 0.92 7.99
C LYS A 24 9.65 -0.34 8.72
N SER A 25 8.74 -1.26 9.07
CA SER A 25 9.12 -2.56 9.64
C SER A 25 9.92 -3.43 8.67
N ILE A 26 9.55 -3.50 7.40
CA ILE A 26 10.29 -4.26 6.36
C ILE A 26 11.68 -3.66 6.12
N ASP A 27 11.78 -2.33 6.01
CA ASP A 27 13.05 -1.64 5.75
C ASP A 27 14.02 -1.69 6.96
N SER A 28 13.49 -1.72 8.19
CA SER A 28 14.30 -1.76 9.42
C SER A 28 14.86 -3.14 9.76
N ALA A 29 14.41 -4.19 9.07
CA ALA A 29 14.78 -5.57 9.37
C ALA A 29 15.15 -6.35 8.09
N PRO A 30 16.24 -5.95 7.38
CA PRO A 30 16.59 -6.51 6.07
C PRO A 30 16.95 -8.00 6.10
N ASP A 31 17.36 -8.53 7.25
CA ASP A 31 17.80 -9.92 7.43
C ASP A 31 16.91 -10.71 8.42
N ASP A 32 15.88 -10.08 9.01
CA ASP A 32 14.97 -10.75 9.94
C ASP A 32 13.79 -11.38 9.20
N VAL A 33 14.03 -12.58 8.69
CA VAL A 33 12.99 -13.44 8.11
C VAL A 33 11.98 -13.91 9.17
N SER A 34 12.31 -13.78 10.46
CA SER A 34 11.45 -14.15 11.59
C SER A 34 10.11 -13.41 11.59
N GLY A 35 10.08 -12.17 11.08
CA GLY A 35 8.86 -11.37 10.92
C GLY A 35 8.08 -11.59 9.62
N TYR A 36 8.62 -12.36 8.66
CA TYR A 36 8.09 -12.45 7.30
C TYR A 36 6.62 -12.86 7.26
N SER A 37 6.21 -13.92 7.98
CA SER A 37 4.83 -14.42 7.97
C SER A 37 3.80 -13.36 8.37
N SER A 38 4.14 -12.53 9.36
CA SER A 38 3.27 -11.46 9.85
C SER A 38 3.22 -10.29 8.87
N LEU A 39 4.37 -9.95 8.27
CA LEU A 39 4.48 -8.87 7.30
C LEU A 39 3.78 -9.24 5.97
N SER A 40 3.97 -10.47 5.47
CA SER A 40 3.31 -10.98 4.26
C SER A 40 1.80 -11.10 4.46
N THR A 41 1.33 -11.57 5.61
CA THR A 41 -0.11 -11.58 5.95
C THR A 41 -0.71 -10.17 5.89
N SER A 42 -0.01 -9.20 6.46
CA SER A 42 -0.49 -7.82 6.50
C SER A 42 -0.45 -7.17 5.11
N TYR A 43 0.62 -7.39 4.34
CA TYR A 43 0.72 -7.01 2.94
C TYR A 43 -0.43 -7.58 2.11
N ASN A 44 -0.73 -8.88 2.22
CA ASN A 44 -1.81 -9.52 1.49
C ASN A 44 -3.18 -8.89 1.80
N ARG A 45 -3.42 -8.52 3.07
CA ARG A 45 -4.63 -7.79 3.47
C ARG A 45 -4.69 -6.39 2.86
N PHE A 46 -3.57 -5.69 2.78
CA PHE A 46 -3.52 -4.38 2.15
C PHE A 46 -3.69 -4.46 0.63
N LEU A 47 -3.12 -5.47 -0.01
CA LEU A 47 -3.29 -5.71 -1.43
C LEU A 47 -4.77 -5.97 -1.77
N ASP A 48 -5.47 -6.80 -0.99
CA ASP A 48 -6.92 -7.03 -1.16
C ASP A 48 -7.72 -5.73 -1.00
N ARG A 49 -7.40 -4.91 0.01
CA ARG A 49 -8.07 -3.61 0.22
C ARG A 49 -7.79 -2.64 -0.92
N ALA A 50 -6.56 -2.56 -1.41
CA ALA A 50 -6.20 -1.70 -2.53
C ALA A 50 -6.89 -2.15 -3.82
N LYS A 51 -6.96 -3.46 -4.09
CA LYS A 51 -7.70 -4.01 -5.24
C LYS A 51 -9.17 -3.61 -5.23
N LYS A 52 -9.82 -3.64 -4.07
CA LYS A 52 -11.20 -3.16 -3.89
C LYS A 52 -11.31 -1.64 -4.05
N LEU A 53 -10.38 -0.89 -3.46
CA LEU A 53 -10.33 0.57 -3.56
C LEU A 53 -10.18 1.04 -5.01
N PHE A 54 -9.36 0.35 -5.80
CA PHE A 54 -9.08 0.68 -7.19
C PHE A 54 -10.03 0.01 -8.18
N GLU A 55 -11.00 -0.79 -7.72
CA GLU A 55 -11.90 -1.53 -8.61
C GLU A 55 -12.66 -0.60 -9.58
N SER A 56 -12.97 0.61 -9.11
CA SER A 56 -13.67 1.64 -9.86
C SER A 56 -12.78 2.50 -10.76
N ASP A 57 -11.45 2.44 -10.63
CA ASP A 57 -10.51 3.17 -11.47
C ASP A 57 -9.54 2.23 -12.21
N PRO A 58 -9.68 2.09 -13.54
CA PRO A 58 -8.87 1.15 -14.31
C PRO A 58 -7.37 1.50 -14.33
N ALA A 59 -6.98 2.78 -14.22
CA ALA A 59 -5.57 3.16 -14.20
C ALA A 59 -4.89 2.71 -12.91
N PHE A 60 -5.54 2.92 -11.77
CA PHE A 60 -5.04 2.44 -10.48
C PHE A 60 -5.13 0.92 -10.36
N LYS A 61 -6.17 0.30 -10.92
CA LYS A 61 -6.28 -1.17 -10.97
C LYS A 61 -5.13 -1.80 -11.74
N ASP A 62 -4.78 -1.23 -12.90
CA ASP A 62 -3.67 -1.68 -13.73
C ASP A 62 -2.33 -1.51 -12.99
N SER A 63 -2.14 -0.39 -12.28
CA SER A 63 -0.91 -0.08 -11.54
C SER A 63 -0.52 -1.12 -10.49
N ILE A 64 -1.47 -1.90 -9.96
CA ILE A 64 -1.21 -2.96 -8.98
C ILE A 64 -1.51 -4.37 -9.51
N SER A 65 -1.81 -4.51 -10.80
CA SER A 65 -2.25 -5.78 -11.41
C SER A 65 -1.18 -6.88 -11.34
N HIS A 66 0.09 -6.49 -11.39
CA HIS A 66 1.25 -7.37 -11.32
C HIS A 66 1.60 -7.82 -9.89
N LEU A 67 0.94 -7.23 -8.88
CA LEU A 67 1.17 -7.55 -7.48
C LEU A 67 0.40 -8.82 -7.09
N ILE A 68 1.13 -9.76 -6.49
CA ILE A 68 0.63 -11.09 -6.17
C ILE A 68 0.51 -11.28 -4.66
N THR A 69 -0.41 -12.16 -4.26
CA THR A 69 -0.46 -12.63 -2.87
C THR A 69 0.80 -13.43 -2.58
N LEU A 70 1.50 -13.08 -1.51
CA LEU A 70 2.72 -13.75 -1.09
C LEU A 70 2.41 -14.90 -0.13
N PRO A 71 3.17 -16.02 -0.16
CA PRO A 71 3.00 -17.10 0.79
C PRO A 71 3.28 -16.60 2.22
N THR A 72 2.49 -17.06 3.17
CA THR A 72 2.62 -16.65 4.59
C THR A 72 3.38 -17.66 5.44
N ASP A 73 3.72 -18.81 4.87
CA ASP A 73 4.50 -19.87 5.52
C ASP A 73 6.01 -19.63 5.33
N MET A 74 6.83 -20.22 6.20
CA MET A 74 8.28 -20.17 6.08
C MET A 74 8.77 -21.29 5.14
N SER A 75 8.77 -21.01 3.84
CA SER A 75 9.35 -21.89 2.81
C SER A 75 10.87 -21.68 2.65
N ASP A 76 11.55 -22.64 2.01
CA ASP A 76 12.98 -22.55 1.65
C ASP A 76 13.33 -21.27 0.85
N ASP A 77 12.36 -20.67 0.15
CA ASP A 77 12.51 -19.45 -0.67
C ASP A 77 12.17 -18.14 0.08
N ILE A 78 12.17 -18.14 1.41
CA ILE A 78 11.77 -16.99 2.23
C ILE A 78 12.54 -15.70 1.92
N ILE A 79 13.82 -15.80 1.53
CA ILE A 79 14.65 -14.65 1.16
C ILE A 79 14.13 -14.00 -0.12
N GLU A 80 13.79 -14.80 -1.14
CA GLU A 80 13.22 -14.30 -2.39
C GLU A 80 11.86 -13.65 -2.12
N HIS A 81 11.02 -14.31 -1.34
CA HIS A 81 9.71 -13.79 -1.00
C HIS A 81 9.77 -12.52 -0.15
N PHE A 82 10.75 -12.38 0.75
CA PHE A 82 10.99 -11.16 1.51
C PHE A 82 11.47 -10.02 0.60
N GLY A 83 12.37 -10.31 -0.34
CA GLY A 83 12.78 -9.34 -1.37
C GLY A 83 11.60 -8.83 -2.18
N ARG A 84 10.71 -9.74 -2.58
CA ARG A 84 9.48 -9.40 -3.30
C ARG A 84 8.49 -8.61 -2.44
N LEU A 85 8.29 -9.01 -1.19
CA LEU A 85 7.48 -8.27 -0.22
C LEU A 85 7.95 -6.81 -0.10
N ARG A 86 9.26 -6.57 -0.05
CA ARG A 86 9.84 -5.22 0.02
C ARG A 86 9.56 -4.41 -1.25
N ALA A 87 9.78 -5.00 -2.42
CA ALA A 87 9.52 -4.33 -3.70
C ALA A 87 8.03 -4.04 -3.90
N ASP A 88 7.19 -5.06 -3.73
CA ASP A 88 5.76 -5.00 -3.99
C ASP A 88 5.03 -4.08 -2.98
N SER A 89 5.47 -4.05 -1.72
CA SER A 89 4.91 -3.13 -0.72
C SER A 89 5.22 -1.66 -1.02
N ALA A 90 6.38 -1.36 -1.62
CA ALA A 90 6.71 0.00 -2.04
C ALA A 90 5.83 0.47 -3.22
N VAL A 91 5.62 -0.39 -4.22
CA VAL A 91 4.72 -0.10 -5.36
C VAL A 91 3.29 0.10 -4.89
N LEU A 92 2.80 -0.79 -4.03
CA LEU A 92 1.45 -0.70 -3.48
C LEU A 92 1.28 0.58 -2.65
N GLN A 93 2.27 0.97 -1.84
CA GLN A 93 2.22 2.20 -1.06
C GLN A 93 2.15 3.42 -1.98
N ALA A 94 3.02 3.50 -2.99
CA ALA A 94 3.06 4.61 -3.94
C ALA A 94 1.73 4.73 -4.72
N SER A 95 1.13 3.60 -5.09
CA SER A 95 -0.14 3.56 -5.80
C SER A 95 -1.29 4.08 -4.93
N VAL A 96 -1.35 3.66 -3.66
CA VAL A 96 -2.37 4.14 -2.71
C VAL A 96 -2.20 5.63 -2.38
N PHE A 97 -0.96 6.09 -2.22
CA PHE A 97 -0.69 7.53 -2.05
C PHE A 97 -1.11 8.35 -3.27
N SER A 98 -0.80 7.86 -4.47
CA SER A 98 -1.17 8.53 -5.72
C SER A 98 -2.69 8.58 -5.90
N PHE A 99 -3.41 7.52 -5.53
CA PHE A 99 -4.87 7.50 -5.51
C PHE A 99 -5.42 8.53 -4.51
N PHE A 100 -4.88 8.54 -3.28
CA PHE A 100 -5.25 9.53 -2.29
C PHE A 100 -5.01 10.95 -2.81
N ASP A 101 -3.86 11.21 -3.42
CA ASP A 101 -3.49 12.52 -3.93
C ASP A 101 -4.42 12.98 -5.07
N PHE A 102 -4.76 12.08 -5.98
CA PHE A 102 -5.61 12.38 -7.13
C PHE A 102 -7.06 12.67 -6.74
N TYR A 103 -7.63 11.91 -5.80
CA TYR A 103 -9.05 12.02 -5.44
C TYR A 103 -9.34 12.90 -4.21
N SER A 104 -8.34 13.21 -3.39
CA SER A 104 -8.58 14.01 -2.20
C SER A 104 -8.62 15.50 -2.51
N PRO A 105 -9.70 16.22 -2.15
CA PRO A 105 -9.71 17.66 -2.22
C PRO A 105 -8.62 18.27 -1.32
N GLN A 106 -8.03 19.38 -1.74
CA GLN A 106 -6.92 20.03 -1.04
C GLN A 106 -7.24 20.34 0.43
N GLU A 107 -8.51 20.66 0.74
CA GLU A 107 -8.98 20.90 2.11
C GLU A 107 -8.89 19.66 3.01
N LYS A 108 -9.08 18.46 2.46
CA LYS A 108 -8.89 17.21 3.20
C LYS A 108 -7.41 16.89 3.39
N LYS A 109 -6.58 17.14 2.37
CA LYS A 109 -5.11 17.02 2.46
C LYS A 109 -4.58 17.90 3.61
N ASN A 110 -5.03 19.15 3.69
CA ASN A 110 -4.64 20.09 4.73
C ASN A 110 -5.12 19.67 6.13
N GLN A 111 -6.36 19.15 6.26
CA GLN A 111 -6.91 18.71 7.56
C GLN A 111 -6.19 17.50 8.17
N ILE A 112 -5.60 16.66 7.33
CA ILE A 112 -4.87 15.46 7.79
C ILE A 112 -3.34 15.63 7.75
N GLY A 113 -2.86 16.86 7.57
CA GLY A 113 -1.44 17.18 7.59
C GLY A 113 -0.64 16.68 6.38
N PHE A 114 -1.31 16.41 5.25
CA PHE A 114 -0.65 16.05 4.00
C PHE A 114 -0.03 17.30 3.35
N ASN A 115 1.20 17.62 3.76
CA ASN A 115 2.03 18.60 3.07
C ASN A 115 2.76 17.90 1.92
N GLN A 116 2.32 18.12 0.69
CA GLN A 116 3.23 17.96 -0.44
C GLN A 116 4.34 18.98 -0.24
N GLY A 117 5.51 18.50 0.20
CA GLY A 117 6.69 19.33 0.33
C GLY A 117 6.88 20.09 -0.98
N GLN A 118 6.80 21.42 -0.89
CA GLN A 118 7.36 22.31 -1.88
C GLN A 118 8.82 21.91 -2.07
N HIS A 119 9.19 21.45 -3.27
CA HIS A 119 10.55 21.52 -3.78
C HIS A 119 10.53 21.35 -5.30
#